data_AF-A0A8H7D8B8-F1
#
_entry.id   AF-A0A8H7D8B8-F1
#
_cell.length_a   1.000
_cell.length_b   1.000
_cell.length_c   1.000
_cell.angle_alpha   90.00
_cell.angle_beta   90.00
_cell.angle_gamma   90.00
#
_symmetry.space_group_name_H-M   'P 1'
#
loop_
_entity.id
_entity.type
_entity.pdbx_description
1 polymer ?
#
loop_
_entity_poly.entity_id
_entity_poly.type
_entity_poly.pdbx_seq_one_letter_code
_entity_poly.pdbx_strand_id
1 'polypeptide(L)'
;MRPHYAEDTKFQSIARILKFNPSVFELAIQTYSSATACQHLLLGMRPTRLTLQFSRDYDDEVDPTRPIFSSVTHLTLLNTTASTYRPESWSHWTPGLPSMRALTHLCVTDNIAHAIIPAVLAACPRLEALVAFWAAEGILRSVGRSEQSIQAFEQRALAIADERLVLVSAPFYEQWERGARTGRDMWIRVDEFIEAKRRGDIAAIKYILDISMMI
;
A
#
# COMPACT_ATOMS: atom_id res chain seq x y z
N MET A 1 -6.70 -27.80 -11.80
CA MET A 1 -7.66 -27.07 -10.95
C MET A 1 -7.43 -27.49 -9.50
N ARG A 2 -6.92 -26.60 -8.66
CA ARG A 2 -7.00 -26.80 -7.20
C ARG A 2 -8.41 -26.39 -6.75
N PRO A 3 -9.04 -27.10 -5.80
CA PRO A 3 -10.41 -26.78 -5.40
C PRO A 3 -10.44 -25.47 -4.60
N HIS A 4 -11.15 -24.46 -5.12
CA HIS A 4 -11.38 -23.15 -4.46
C HIS A 4 -12.06 -23.26 -3.07
N TYR A 5 -12.76 -24.37 -2.80
CA TYR A 5 -13.57 -24.57 -1.59
C TYR A 5 -12.80 -24.56 -0.25
N ALA A 6 -11.50 -24.88 -0.26
CA ALA A 6 -10.73 -25.00 0.99
C ALA A 6 -10.32 -23.64 1.59
N GLU A 7 -10.31 -22.57 0.81
CA GLU A 7 -9.92 -21.24 1.29
C GLU A 7 -11.13 -20.46 1.82
N ASP A 8 -12.29 -20.60 1.20
CA ASP A 8 -13.52 -19.96 1.67
C ASP A 8 -13.86 -20.33 3.12
N THR A 9 -13.65 -21.59 3.51
CA THR A 9 -13.88 -22.04 4.89
C THR A 9 -12.91 -21.42 5.90
N LYS A 10 -11.66 -21.14 5.51
CA LYS A 10 -10.69 -20.42 6.35
C LYS A 10 -11.09 -18.96 6.52
N PHE A 11 -11.45 -18.29 5.42
CA PHE A 11 -11.89 -16.90 5.45
C PHE A 11 -13.19 -16.73 6.25
N GLN A 12 -14.14 -17.64 6.13
CA GLN A 12 -15.34 -17.64 6.98
C GLN A 12 -15.01 -17.82 8.46
N SER A 13 -14.03 -18.65 8.80
CA SER A 13 -13.60 -18.86 10.19
C SER A 13 -12.94 -17.60 10.76
N ILE A 14 -12.08 -16.94 9.98
CA ILE A 14 -11.45 -15.67 10.35
C ILE A 14 -12.50 -14.57 10.49
N ALA A 15 -13.45 -14.45 9.56
CA ALA A 15 -14.56 -13.48 9.64
C ALA A 15 -15.37 -13.65 10.93
N ARG A 16 -15.63 -14.91 11.33
CA ARG A 16 -16.30 -15.19 12.62
C ARG A 16 -15.49 -14.70 13.81
N ILE A 17 -14.18 -14.91 13.83
CA ILE A 17 -13.30 -14.43 14.90
C ILE A 17 -13.30 -12.90 14.94
N LEU A 18 -13.15 -12.24 13.78
CA LEU A 18 -13.08 -10.79 13.67
C LEU A 18 -14.41 -10.12 14.05
N LYS A 19 -15.56 -10.78 13.82
CA LYS A 19 -16.87 -10.30 14.31
C LYS A 19 -16.91 -10.11 15.82
N PHE A 20 -16.20 -10.92 16.60
CA PHE A 20 -16.12 -10.79 18.06
C PHE A 20 -15.02 -9.83 18.52
N ASN A 21 -14.21 -9.31 17.60
CA ASN A 21 -13.10 -8.39 17.86
C ASN A 21 -13.23 -7.13 16.99
N PRO A 22 -14.29 -6.32 17.16
CA PRO A 22 -14.49 -5.12 16.33
C PRO A 22 -13.39 -4.06 16.53
N SER A 23 -12.62 -4.15 17.62
CA SER A 23 -11.54 -3.23 17.99
C SER A 23 -10.20 -3.54 17.33
N VAL A 24 -10.16 -4.39 16.29
CA VAL A 24 -8.93 -4.65 15.54
C VAL A 24 -8.43 -3.34 14.93
N PHE A 25 -7.33 -2.82 15.48
CA PHE A 25 -6.72 -1.57 15.04
C PHE A 25 -6.07 -1.72 13.67
N GLU A 26 -5.34 -2.82 13.47
CA GLU A 26 -4.59 -3.12 12.26
C GLU A 26 -4.97 -4.49 11.72
N LEU A 27 -5.27 -4.55 10.42
CA LEU A 27 -5.58 -5.77 9.72
C LEU A 27 -4.74 -5.87 8.46
N ALA A 28 -4.02 -6.98 8.33
CA ALA A 28 -3.31 -7.35 7.11
C ALA A 28 -3.99 -8.57 6.47
N ILE A 29 -4.39 -8.44 5.22
CA ILE A 29 -4.97 -9.53 4.43
C ILE A 29 -4.07 -9.80 3.26
N GLN A 30 -3.57 -11.03 3.19
CA GLN A 30 -2.86 -11.55 2.04
C GLN A 30 -3.69 -12.68 1.44
N THR A 31 -4.07 -12.53 0.18
CA THR A 31 -4.84 -13.56 -0.55
C THR A 31 -4.21 -13.81 -1.91
N TYR A 32 -4.16 -15.08 -2.31
CA TYR A 32 -3.54 -15.53 -3.55
C TYR A 32 -4.54 -16.05 -4.57
N SER A 33 -5.83 -16.08 -4.23
CA SER A 33 -6.79 -16.95 -4.91
C SER A 33 -8.22 -16.43 -5.00
N SER A 34 -8.59 -15.41 -4.20
CA SER A 34 -9.89 -14.76 -4.25
C SER A 34 -9.89 -13.45 -3.46
N ALA A 35 -10.33 -12.36 -4.07
CA ALA A 35 -10.61 -11.11 -3.37
C ALA A 35 -12.06 -11.04 -2.88
N THR A 36 -12.97 -11.81 -3.45
CA THR A 36 -14.29 -12.07 -2.87
C THR A 36 -14.18 -12.60 -1.43
N ALA A 37 -13.21 -13.48 -1.16
CA ALA A 37 -12.96 -13.95 0.20
C ALA A 37 -12.44 -12.83 1.14
N CYS A 38 -11.62 -11.92 0.62
CA CYS A 38 -11.20 -10.70 1.32
C CYS A 38 -12.41 -9.79 1.62
N GLN A 39 -13.29 -9.58 0.65
CA GLN A 39 -14.53 -8.81 0.84
C GLN A 39 -15.39 -9.36 1.98
N HIS A 40 -15.49 -10.69 2.12
CA HIS A 40 -16.23 -11.31 3.22
C HIS A 40 -15.59 -11.07 4.59
N LEU A 41 -14.25 -11.07 4.68
CA LEU A 41 -13.57 -10.66 5.91
C LEU A 41 -13.90 -9.23 6.28
N LEU A 42 -13.90 -8.34 5.28
CA LEU A 42 -14.13 -6.91 5.42
C LEU A 42 -15.57 -6.55 5.85
N LEU A 43 -16.50 -7.50 5.87
CA LEU A 43 -17.86 -7.25 6.34
C LEU A 43 -17.91 -7.09 7.86
N GLY A 44 -18.31 -5.89 8.31
CA GLY A 44 -18.59 -5.60 9.72
C GLY A 44 -17.37 -5.20 10.56
N MET A 45 -16.18 -5.14 9.96
CA MET A 45 -14.99 -4.59 10.62
C MET A 45 -14.84 -3.10 10.34
N ARG A 46 -14.05 -2.44 11.18
CA ARG A 46 -13.67 -1.02 11.04
C ARG A 46 -12.20 -0.83 11.43
N PRO A 47 -11.26 -1.45 10.69
CA PRO A 47 -9.86 -1.27 10.98
C PRO A 47 -9.46 0.19 10.78
N THR A 48 -8.51 0.64 11.58
CA THR A 48 -7.88 1.96 11.42
C THR A 48 -6.71 1.87 10.44
N ARG A 49 -6.00 0.74 10.44
CA ARG A 49 -4.92 0.41 9.51
C ARG A 49 -5.27 -0.86 8.73
N LEU A 50 -5.18 -0.79 7.41
CA LEU A 50 -5.52 -1.89 6.52
C LEU A 50 -4.38 -2.11 5.52
N THR A 51 -3.83 -3.32 5.52
CA THR A 51 -2.93 -3.77 4.45
C THR A 51 -3.64 -4.83 3.63
N LEU A 52 -3.66 -4.63 2.32
CA LEU A 52 -4.20 -5.58 1.35
C LEU A 52 -3.08 -6.01 0.40
N GLN A 53 -2.87 -7.31 0.31
CA GLN A 53 -1.91 -7.90 -0.59
C GLN A 53 -2.60 -8.93 -1.47
N PHE A 54 -2.61 -8.65 -2.77
CA PHE A 54 -3.27 -9.48 -3.78
C PHE A 54 -2.23 -10.15 -4.68
N SER A 55 -2.59 -11.34 -5.15
CA SER A 55 -2.01 -11.90 -6.38
C SER A 55 -2.70 -11.31 -7.61
N ARG A 56 -2.06 -11.54 -8.76
CA ARG A 56 -2.25 -10.95 -10.09
C ARG A 56 -3.67 -10.53 -10.53
N ASP A 57 -4.71 -11.29 -10.19
CA ASP A 57 -5.99 -11.26 -10.92
C ASP A 57 -7.19 -10.90 -10.02
N TYR A 58 -6.95 -10.33 -8.83
CA TYR A 58 -7.99 -10.18 -7.82
C TYR A 58 -8.09 -8.78 -7.21
N ASP A 59 -7.26 -7.82 -7.61
CA ASP A 59 -7.36 -6.46 -7.04
C ASP A 59 -8.69 -5.80 -7.41
N ASP A 60 -9.13 -5.96 -8.66
CA ASP A 60 -10.39 -5.45 -9.20
C ASP A 60 -11.66 -6.00 -8.51
N GLU A 61 -11.59 -7.15 -7.84
CA GLU A 61 -12.73 -7.64 -7.07
C GLU A 61 -12.89 -6.92 -5.74
N VAL A 62 -11.98 -6.06 -5.29
CA VAL A 62 -12.20 -5.25 -4.07
C VAL A 62 -12.97 -4.00 -4.44
N ASP A 63 -14.15 -3.84 -3.84
CA ASP A 63 -14.93 -2.61 -3.97
C ASP A 63 -14.44 -1.56 -2.96
N PRO A 64 -13.70 -0.51 -3.39
CA PRO A 64 -13.14 0.50 -2.50
C PRO A 64 -14.20 1.50 -2.00
N THR A 65 -15.43 1.45 -2.52
CA THR A 65 -16.54 2.32 -2.09
C THR A 65 -17.24 1.79 -0.84
N ARG A 66 -16.86 0.59 -0.39
CA ARG A 66 -17.48 -0.04 0.77
C ARG A 66 -17.26 0.76 2.05
N PRO A 67 -18.25 0.77 2.98
CA PRO A 67 -18.18 1.54 4.22
C PRO A 67 -16.95 1.25 5.10
N ILE A 68 -16.34 0.06 4.99
CA ILE A 68 -15.14 -0.27 5.77
C ILE A 68 -13.98 0.69 5.51
N PHE A 69 -13.83 1.20 4.29
CA PHE A 69 -12.74 2.11 3.94
C PHE A 69 -12.95 3.52 4.49
N SER A 70 -14.17 3.86 4.93
CA SER A 70 -14.46 5.19 5.49
C SER A 70 -13.77 5.47 6.82
N SER A 71 -13.39 4.43 7.58
CA SER A 71 -12.66 4.53 8.85
C SER A 71 -11.16 4.29 8.73
N VAL A 72 -10.68 3.86 7.57
CA VAL A 72 -9.28 3.54 7.35
C VAL A 72 -8.48 4.84 7.27
N THR A 73 -7.48 4.97 8.15
CA THR A 73 -6.54 6.09 8.15
C THR A 73 -5.24 5.73 7.43
N HIS A 74 -4.82 4.46 7.50
CA HIS A 74 -3.63 3.96 6.82
C HIS A 74 -4.00 2.79 5.92
N LEU A 75 -3.82 2.95 4.61
CA LEU A 75 -4.08 1.92 3.62
C LEU A 75 -2.77 1.55 2.91
N THR A 76 -2.42 0.27 2.94
CA THR A 76 -1.27 -0.27 2.19
C THR A 76 -1.80 -1.24 1.14
N LEU A 77 -1.49 -1.00 -0.12
CA LEU A 77 -1.87 -1.86 -1.23
C LEU A 77 -0.62 -2.44 -1.86
N LEU A 78 -0.40 -3.73 -1.60
CA LEU A 78 0.77 -4.47 -2.05
C LEU A 78 0.38 -5.35 -3.22
N ASN A 79 0.85 -5.03 -4.42
CA ASN A 79 0.75 -5.95 -5.55
C ASN A 79 2.05 -6.76 -5.65
N THR A 80 1.92 -8.08 -5.52
CA THR A 80 3.08 -9.00 -5.45
C THR A 80 3.68 -9.37 -6.79
N THR A 81 2.97 -9.13 -7.89
CA THR A 81 3.40 -9.65 -9.18
C THR A 81 3.90 -8.53 -10.08
N ALA A 82 5.12 -8.69 -10.58
CA ALA A 82 5.72 -7.79 -11.55
C ALA A 82 4.78 -7.48 -12.72
N SER A 83 3.94 -8.43 -13.15
CA SER A 83 3.16 -8.30 -14.39
C SER A 83 2.00 -7.27 -14.41
N THR A 84 1.63 -6.65 -13.28
CA THR A 84 0.59 -5.61 -13.21
C THR A 84 1.13 -4.20 -13.47
N TYR A 85 2.05 -4.09 -14.44
CA TYR A 85 2.56 -2.83 -15.02
C TYR A 85 1.48 -2.02 -15.78
N ARG A 86 0.20 -2.11 -15.39
CA ARG A 86 -0.93 -1.54 -16.12
C ARG A 86 -1.60 -0.45 -15.28
N PRO A 87 -1.49 0.83 -15.68
CA PRO A 87 -2.21 1.93 -15.05
C PRO A 87 -3.72 1.67 -14.89
N GLU A 88 -4.29 0.87 -15.80
CA GLU A 88 -5.70 0.47 -15.81
C GLU A 88 -6.10 -0.30 -14.55
N SER A 89 -5.18 -1.05 -13.93
CA SER A 89 -5.43 -1.75 -12.66
C SER A 89 -5.71 -0.81 -11.51
N TRP A 90 -5.42 0.50 -11.59
CA TRP A 90 -5.80 1.46 -10.55
C TRP A 90 -7.13 2.17 -10.80
N SER A 91 -7.68 2.03 -12.01
CA SER A 91 -8.93 2.68 -12.38
C SER A 91 -10.09 2.28 -11.47
N HIS A 92 -10.08 1.07 -10.90
CA HIS A 92 -11.13 0.62 -9.96
C HIS A 92 -11.00 1.22 -8.56
N TRP A 93 -9.78 1.54 -8.08
CA TRP A 93 -9.55 2.21 -6.79
C TRP A 93 -9.96 3.68 -6.81
N THR A 94 -9.76 4.34 -7.95
CA THR A 94 -9.94 5.80 -8.09
C THR A 94 -11.33 6.28 -7.67
N PRO A 95 -12.46 5.66 -8.09
CA PRO A 95 -13.79 6.03 -7.62
C PRO A 95 -14.01 5.91 -6.11
N GLY A 96 -13.27 5.03 -5.42
CA GLY A 96 -13.39 4.82 -3.98
C GLY A 96 -12.63 5.84 -3.14
N LEU A 97 -11.55 6.43 -3.66
CA LEU A 97 -10.69 7.36 -2.92
C LEU A 97 -11.48 8.52 -2.25
N PRO A 98 -12.43 9.21 -2.92
CA PRO A 98 -13.21 10.27 -2.27
C PRO A 98 -14.08 9.80 -1.09
N SER A 99 -14.40 8.51 -1.03
CA SER A 99 -15.20 7.92 0.07
C SER A 99 -14.36 7.61 1.31
N MET A 100 -13.03 7.53 1.18
CA MET A 100 -12.09 7.23 2.25
C MET A 100 -11.75 8.49 3.07
N ARG A 101 -12.77 9.10 3.68
CA ARG A 101 -12.65 10.41 4.33
C ARG A 101 -11.70 10.45 5.54
N ALA A 102 -11.36 9.30 6.11
CA ALA A 102 -10.40 9.20 7.21
C ALA A 102 -8.96 8.97 6.73
N LEU A 103 -8.74 8.72 5.43
CA LEU A 103 -7.44 8.32 4.89
C LEU A 103 -6.43 9.46 5.00
N THR A 104 -5.37 9.23 5.78
CA THR A 104 -4.22 10.13 5.93
C THR A 104 -2.95 9.53 5.35
N HIS A 105 -2.86 8.20 5.28
CA HIS A 105 -1.67 7.49 4.81
C HIS A 105 -2.06 6.48 3.74
N LEU A 106 -1.50 6.62 2.54
CA LEU A 106 -1.67 5.67 1.46
C LEU A 106 -0.32 5.16 1.01
N CYS A 107 -0.22 3.85 0.84
CA CYS A 107 0.94 3.22 0.28
C CYS A 107 0.58 2.35 -0.93
N VAL A 108 1.32 2.53 -2.01
CA VAL A 108 1.14 1.85 -3.30
C VAL A 108 2.48 1.31 -3.81
N THR A 109 2.45 0.16 -4.49
CA THR A 109 3.66 -0.47 -5.05
C THR A 109 3.99 -0.04 -6.49
N ASP A 110 5.24 0.42 -6.65
CA ASP A 110 6.16 0.50 -7.80
C ASP A 110 5.63 0.95 -9.16
N ASN A 111 4.77 0.21 -9.85
CA ASN A 111 4.67 0.38 -11.29
C ASN A 111 3.51 1.24 -11.79
N ILE A 112 2.57 1.55 -10.90
CA ILE A 112 1.40 2.38 -11.22
C ILE A 112 1.54 3.78 -10.60
N ALA A 113 2.42 3.92 -9.58
CA ALA A 113 2.54 5.08 -8.72
C ALA A 113 2.57 6.41 -9.49
N HIS A 114 3.40 6.58 -10.52
CA HIS A 114 3.49 7.85 -11.22
C HIS A 114 2.20 8.33 -11.89
N ALA A 115 1.50 7.43 -12.58
CA ALA A 115 0.31 7.81 -13.33
C ALA A 115 -0.83 8.19 -12.38
N ILE A 116 -0.83 7.62 -11.18
CA ILE A 116 -1.92 7.76 -10.22
C ILE A 116 -1.63 8.78 -9.13
N ILE A 117 -0.36 9.07 -8.84
CA ILE A 117 0.04 9.98 -7.75
C ILE A 117 -0.72 11.31 -7.87
N PRO A 118 -0.75 12.02 -9.03
CA PRO A 118 -1.50 13.27 -9.13
C PRO A 118 -2.99 13.10 -8.84
N ALA A 119 -3.61 12.02 -9.34
CA ALA A 119 -5.03 11.75 -9.13
C ALA A 119 -5.35 11.42 -7.67
N VAL A 120 -4.51 10.62 -7.01
CA VAL A 120 -4.62 10.29 -5.58
C VAL A 120 -4.47 11.56 -4.74
N LEU A 121 -3.42 12.33 -4.99
CA LEU A 121 -3.12 13.56 -4.26
C LEU A 121 -4.24 14.60 -4.38
N ALA A 122 -4.93 14.64 -5.52
CA ALA A 122 -6.10 15.48 -5.76
C ALA A 122 -7.39 14.93 -5.11
N ALA A 123 -7.62 13.61 -5.17
CA ALA A 123 -8.83 12.98 -4.64
C ALA A 123 -8.83 12.86 -3.11
N CYS A 124 -7.65 12.84 -2.47
CA CYS A 124 -7.47 12.67 -1.03
C CYS A 124 -6.87 13.94 -0.40
N PRO A 125 -7.67 14.99 -0.12
CA PRO A 125 -7.15 16.25 0.42
C PRO A 125 -6.63 16.14 1.86
N ARG A 126 -7.04 15.10 2.59
CA ARG A 126 -6.58 14.83 3.97
C ARG A 126 -5.34 13.93 4.02
N LEU A 127 -4.84 13.51 2.87
CA LEU A 127 -3.65 12.67 2.82
C LEU A 127 -2.46 13.47 3.37
N GLU A 128 -1.79 12.91 4.36
CA GLU A 128 -0.57 13.40 4.98
C GLU A 128 0.65 12.74 4.33
N ALA A 129 0.55 11.46 3.98
CA ALA A 129 1.60 10.69 3.32
C ALA A 129 1.09 9.84 2.15
N LEU A 130 1.79 9.94 1.01
CA LEU A 130 1.69 9.03 -0.11
C LEU A 130 3.03 8.32 -0.30
N VAL A 131 3.09 7.07 0.12
CA VAL A 131 4.27 6.22 -0.02
C VAL A 131 4.19 5.46 -1.34
N ALA A 132 5.10 5.74 -2.25
CA ALA A 132 5.30 4.94 -3.44
C ALA A 132 6.52 4.04 -3.23
N PHE A 133 6.32 2.73 -3.14
CA PHE A 133 7.46 1.82 -3.11
C PHE A 133 8.17 1.84 -4.43
N TRP A 134 9.47 2.00 -4.37
CA TRP A 134 10.39 1.81 -5.45
C TRP A 134 11.06 0.45 -5.24
N ALA A 135 10.84 -0.50 -6.16
CA ALA A 135 11.51 -1.79 -6.04
C ALA A 135 13.02 -1.54 -6.03
N ALA A 136 13.72 -2.17 -5.08
CA ALA A 136 15.16 -2.03 -4.98
C ALA A 136 15.79 -2.34 -6.34
N GLU A 137 16.86 -1.64 -6.68
CA GLU A 137 17.56 -1.77 -7.95
C GLU A 137 17.84 -3.23 -8.33
N GLY A 138 18.08 -4.11 -7.35
CA GLY A 138 18.24 -5.56 -7.57
C GLY A 138 16.98 -6.29 -8.05
N ILE A 139 15.79 -5.88 -7.61
CA ILE A 139 14.50 -6.43 -8.09
C ILE A 139 14.19 -5.86 -9.47
N LEU A 140 14.42 -4.58 -9.72
CA LEU A 140 14.23 -3.97 -11.04
C LEU A 140 15.16 -4.59 -12.08
N ARG A 141 16.43 -4.83 -11.72
CA ARG A 141 17.40 -5.56 -12.55
C ARG A 141 16.97 -7.02 -12.75
N SER A 142 16.44 -7.70 -11.73
CA SER A 142 15.99 -9.10 -11.85
C SER A 142 14.75 -9.28 -12.73
N VAL A 143 13.91 -8.24 -12.85
CA VAL A 143 12.79 -8.20 -13.82
C VAL A 143 13.17 -7.53 -15.15
N GLY A 144 14.47 -7.31 -15.40
CA GLY A 144 15.00 -6.86 -16.68
C GLY A 144 14.83 -5.37 -16.98
N ARG A 145 14.54 -4.52 -15.98
CA ARG A 145 14.53 -3.06 -16.16
C ARG A 145 15.96 -2.55 -16.32
N SER A 146 16.15 -1.71 -17.34
CA SER A 146 17.43 -1.01 -17.55
C SER A 146 17.63 0.07 -16.50
N GLU A 147 18.89 0.41 -16.21
CA GLU A 147 19.28 1.55 -15.37
C GLU A 147 18.65 2.87 -15.85
N GLN A 148 18.49 3.03 -17.17
CA GLN A 148 17.77 4.16 -17.76
C GLN A 148 16.28 4.20 -17.36
N SER A 149 15.62 3.04 -17.29
CA SER A 149 14.22 2.97 -16.84
C SER A 149 14.08 3.36 -15.37
N ILE A 150 15.09 2.99 -14.57
CA ILE A 150 15.20 3.33 -13.14
C ILE A 150 15.33 4.85 -12.99
N GLN A 151 16.30 5.46 -13.68
CA GLN A 151 16.51 6.91 -13.64
C GLN A 151 15.29 7.67 -14.18
N ALA A 152 14.66 7.21 -15.26
CA ALA A 152 13.48 7.86 -15.82
C ALA A 152 12.26 7.86 -14.87
N PHE A 153 12.11 6.82 -14.05
CA PHE A 153 11.11 6.82 -12.99
C PHE A 153 11.44 7.87 -11.94
N GLU A 154 12.66 7.84 -11.40
CA GLU A 154 13.07 8.77 -10.34
C GLU A 154 12.90 10.22 -10.78
N GLN A 155 13.29 10.55 -12.01
CA GLN A 155 13.09 11.89 -12.57
C GLN A 155 11.62 12.28 -12.68
N ARG A 156 10.72 11.37 -13.06
CA ARG A 156 9.28 11.65 -13.12
C ARG A 156 8.66 11.83 -11.74
N ALA A 157 9.07 11.05 -10.75
CA ALA A 157 8.63 11.25 -9.38
C ALA A 157 9.19 12.54 -8.77
N LEU A 158 10.44 12.90 -9.09
CA LEU A 158 11.07 14.18 -8.72
C LEU A 158 10.33 15.39 -9.29
N ALA A 159 9.70 15.24 -10.46
CA ALA A 159 8.86 16.30 -11.03
C ALA A 159 7.54 16.52 -10.26
N ILE A 160 7.14 15.58 -9.41
CA ILE A 160 5.97 15.72 -8.54
C ILE A 160 6.41 16.45 -7.27
N ALA A 161 6.35 17.78 -7.31
CA ALA A 161 6.69 18.67 -6.20
C ALA A 161 5.57 18.70 -5.14
N ASP A 162 5.24 17.55 -4.55
CA ASP A 162 4.31 17.43 -3.43
C ASP A 162 5.04 16.99 -2.16
N GLU A 163 4.80 17.68 -1.05
CA GLU A 163 5.49 17.39 0.22
C GLU A 163 5.10 16.01 0.77
N ARG A 164 3.88 15.54 0.48
CA ARG A 164 3.30 14.29 0.98
C ARG A 164 3.89 13.05 0.31
N LEU A 165 4.49 13.21 -0.87
CA LEU A 165 5.07 12.11 -1.63
C LEU A 165 6.40 11.66 -0.98
N VAL A 166 6.47 10.37 -0.68
CA VAL A 166 7.68 9.68 -0.18
C VAL A 166 7.97 8.48 -1.07
N LEU A 167 9.15 8.45 -1.68
CA LEU A 167 9.63 7.29 -2.43
C LEU A 167 10.43 6.39 -1.49
N VAL A 168 10.00 5.14 -1.31
CA VAL A 168 10.64 4.21 -0.39
C VAL A 168 11.35 3.10 -1.15
N SER A 169 12.65 2.92 -0.91
CA SER A 169 13.42 1.81 -1.50
C SER A 169 13.40 0.56 -0.61
N ALA A 170 13.36 -0.62 -1.23
CA ALA A 170 13.25 -1.92 -0.56
C ALA A 170 14.54 -2.34 0.20
N PRO A 171 14.47 -3.33 1.11
CA PRO A 171 13.37 -4.28 1.37
C PRO A 171 12.34 -3.77 2.38
N PHE A 172 11.21 -3.35 1.83
CA PHE A 172 10.07 -2.89 2.61
C PHE A 172 9.36 -4.04 3.35
N TYR A 173 9.24 -5.22 2.74
CA TYR A 173 8.50 -6.34 3.32
C TYR A 173 8.99 -6.71 4.74
N GLU A 174 10.30 -6.75 4.94
CA GLU A 174 10.87 -7.06 6.26
C GLU A 174 10.55 -6.00 7.31
N GLN A 175 10.54 -4.72 6.92
CA GLN A 175 10.19 -3.63 7.84
C GLN A 175 8.70 -3.56 8.12
N TRP A 176 7.86 -3.84 7.12
CA TRP A 176 6.42 -3.97 7.30
C TRP A 176 6.07 -5.09 8.28
N GLU A 177 6.62 -6.29 8.08
CA GLU A 177 6.40 -7.41 8.99
C GLU A 177 6.92 -7.13 10.41
N ARG A 178 8.07 -6.46 10.54
CA ARG A 178 8.62 -6.04 11.84
C ARG A 178 7.76 -4.97 12.50
N GLY A 179 7.26 -4.02 11.73
CA GLY A 179 6.37 -2.96 12.18
C GLY A 179 5.10 -3.53 12.81
N ALA A 180 4.44 -4.44 12.09
CA ALA A 180 3.24 -5.14 12.56
C ALA A 180 3.48 -5.92 13.87
N ARG A 181 4.72 -6.39 14.13
CA ARG A 181 5.09 -7.15 15.34
C ARG A 181 5.51 -6.28 16.53
N THR A 182 6.22 -5.18 16.27
CA THR A 182 6.94 -4.42 17.30
C THR A 182 6.38 -3.02 17.56
N GLY A 183 5.40 -2.58 16.76
CA GLY A 183 4.84 -1.23 16.83
C GLY A 183 5.76 -0.14 16.30
N ARG A 184 7.01 -0.46 15.89
CA ARG A 184 7.91 0.43 15.14
C ARG A 184 7.61 0.33 13.65
N ASP A 185 6.38 0.71 13.34
CA ASP A 185 5.79 0.65 12.02
C ASP A 185 6.50 1.58 11.02
N MET A 186 6.53 1.20 9.74
CA MET A 186 7.01 2.03 8.65
C MET A 186 6.36 3.43 8.69
N TRP A 187 5.09 3.51 9.06
CA TRP A 187 4.36 4.78 9.09
C TRP A 187 5.02 5.82 10.00
N ILE A 188 5.53 5.42 11.17
CA ILE A 188 6.26 6.33 12.06
C ILE A 188 7.48 6.93 11.37
N ARG A 189 8.23 6.09 10.63
CA ARG A 189 9.42 6.54 9.89
C ARG A 189 9.07 7.46 8.72
N VAL A 190 7.94 7.21 8.07
CA VAL A 190 7.42 8.05 6.99
C VAL A 190 7.01 9.42 7.55
N ASP A 191 6.36 9.45 8.71
CA ASP A 191 5.96 10.70 9.38
C ASP A 191 7.18 11.51 9.78
N GLU A 192 8.18 10.87 10.41
CA GLU A 192 9.46 11.51 10.76
C GLU A 192 10.16 12.11 9.53
N PHE A 193 10.14 11.41 8.40
CA PHE A 193 10.70 11.87 7.14
C PHE A 193 9.93 13.06 6.56
N ILE A 194 8.60 13.00 6.53
CA ILE A 194 7.75 14.10 6.05
C ILE A 194 7.93 15.34 6.92
N GLU A 195 7.98 15.18 8.24
CA GLU A 195 8.22 16.30 9.15
C GLU A 195 9.61 16.92 8.96
N ALA A 196 10.66 16.10 8.76
CA ALA A 196 11.98 16.61 8.42
C ALA A 196 11.98 17.40 7.09
N LYS A 197 11.24 16.93 6.08
CA LYS A 197 11.07 17.61 4.80
C LYS A 197 10.33 18.95 4.97
N ARG A 198 9.25 18.98 5.74
CA ARG A 198 8.48 20.20 6.05
C ARG A 198 9.31 21.24 6.78
N ARG A 199 10.21 20.81 7.68
CA ARG A 199 11.16 21.70 8.36
C ARG A 199 12.30 22.19 7.46
N GLY A 200 12.49 21.57 6.29
CA GLY A 200 13.61 21.86 5.40
C GLY A 200 14.92 21.20 5.82
N ASP A 201 14.89 20.26 6.79
CA ASP A 201 16.07 19.51 7.24
C ASP A 201 16.60 18.59 6.13
N ILE A 202 15.69 18.15 5.24
CA ILE A 202 16.01 17.32 4.08
C ILE A 202 15.32 17.86 2.83
N ALA A 203 16.07 17.91 1.72
CA ALA A 203 15.54 18.22 0.40
C ALA A 203 15.08 16.97 -0.37
N ALA A 204 15.34 15.79 0.19
CA ALA A 204 15.09 14.51 -0.48
C ALA A 204 13.60 14.20 -0.53
N ILE A 205 13.13 13.71 -1.67
CA ILE A 205 11.84 13.02 -1.79
C ILE A 205 11.97 11.50 -1.64
N LYS A 206 13.22 11.00 -1.66
CA LYS A 206 13.56 9.59 -1.59
C LYS A 206 14.00 9.25 -0.18
N TYR A 207 13.22 8.40 0.46
CA TYR A 207 13.54 7.78 1.71
C TYR A 207 14.15 6.40 1.44
N ILE A 208 15.44 6.25 1.75
CA ILE A 208 16.11 4.95 1.64
C ILE A 208 15.98 4.28 3.00
N LEU A 209 15.19 3.22 3.05
CA LEU A 209 15.12 2.35 4.22
C LEU A 209 16.40 1.53 4.28
N ASP A 210 17.42 2.05 4.96
CA ASP A 210 18.62 1.28 5.24
C ASP A 210 18.29 0.21 6.31
N ILE A 211 18.35 -1.06 5.91
CA ILE A 211 18.23 -2.22 6.81
C ILE A 211 19.56 -2.49 7.54
N SER A 212 20.67 -2.01 6.97
CA SER A 212 22.04 -2.34 7.36
C SER A 212 22.48 -1.59 8.62
N MET A 213 21.80 -0.49 8.97
CA MET A 213 22.07 0.28 10.18
C MET A 213 21.42 -0.31 11.46
N MET A 214 20.92 -1.55 11.42
CA MET A 214 20.29 -2.21 12.57
C MET A 214 20.87 -3.61 12.85
N ILE A 215 22.20 -3.71 12.88
CA ILE A 215 22.92 -4.79 13.56
C ILE A 215 23.61 -4.20 14.79
#